data_AF-A0A832WED1-F1
#
_entry.id   AF-A0A832WED1-F1
#
_cell.length_a   1.000
_cell.length_b   1.000
_cell.length_c   1.000
_cell.angle_alpha   90.00
_cell.angle_beta   90.00
_cell.angle_gamma   90.00
#
_symmetry.space_group_name_H-M   'P 1'
#
loop_
_entity.id
_entity.type
_entity.pdbx_description
1 polymer ?
#
loop_
_entity_poly.entity_id
_entity_poly.type
_entity_poly.pdbx_seq_one_letter_code
_entity_poly.pdbx_strand_id
1 'polypeptide(L)'
;FISSYPIVDKSETTMTDKWILSELDRVVTECQKGFSEYNFFVPAIAIREFTWNLFAAHYIEMVKARAYGEGFTDEEKNAAVYTLHKVLSTILVLLAPISPFSTDYLWQELYSKETIHKQRHPKPENVQDMKQFTKEIEEFNSKVWNEKKSKGLSLKDPIAIEIPESLKQFAKDLIPMHKIQNQD
;
A
#
# COMPACT_ATOMS: atom_id res chain seq x y z
N PHE A 1 9.08 -8.56 -4.38
CA PHE A 1 7.91 -8.05 -5.12
C PHE A 1 8.18 -6.63 -5.60
N ILE A 2 8.23 -5.60 -4.74
CA ILE A 2 8.42 -4.21 -5.20
C ILE A 2 9.73 -4.03 -6.00
N SER A 3 10.83 -4.64 -5.55
CA SER A 3 12.14 -4.60 -6.20
C SER A 3 12.21 -5.22 -7.61
N SER A 4 11.20 -5.99 -8.04
CA SER A 4 11.18 -6.55 -9.40
C SER A 4 10.68 -5.57 -10.46
N TYR A 5 10.21 -4.39 -10.06
CA TYR A 5 9.69 -3.37 -10.97
C TYR A 5 10.66 -2.19 -11.10
N PRO A 6 10.85 -1.64 -12.30
CA PRO A 6 11.61 -0.40 -12.46
C PRO A 6 10.93 0.74 -11.71
N ILE A 7 11.73 1.72 -11.27
CA ILE A 7 11.18 2.93 -10.64
C ILE A 7 10.44 3.73 -11.72
N VAL A 8 9.25 4.19 -11.39
CA VAL A 8 8.45 5.12 -12.20
C VAL A 8 8.45 6.46 -11.46
N ASP A 9 8.87 7.53 -12.13
CA ASP A 9 9.03 8.85 -11.47
C ASP A 9 7.69 9.59 -11.30
N LYS A 10 6.75 9.37 -12.22
CA LYS A 10 5.44 10.01 -12.22
C LYS A 10 4.41 9.10 -12.88
N SER A 11 3.21 9.05 -12.29
CA SER A 11 2.05 8.41 -12.91
C SER A 11 0.76 9.06 -12.44
N GLU A 12 -0.30 8.91 -13.23
CA GLU A 12 -1.66 9.27 -12.84
C GLU A 12 -2.26 8.15 -11.98
N THR A 13 -2.32 8.40 -10.67
CA THR A 13 -2.76 7.41 -9.68
C THR A 13 -4.25 7.06 -9.80
N THR A 14 -4.58 5.78 -9.55
CA THR A 14 -5.95 5.27 -9.49
C THR A 14 -6.58 5.47 -8.10
N MET A 15 -7.86 5.11 -7.91
CA MET A 15 -8.54 5.22 -6.61
C MET A 15 -7.87 4.40 -5.50
N THR A 16 -7.44 3.17 -5.80
CA THR A 16 -6.71 2.31 -4.85
C THR A 16 -5.37 2.91 -4.44
N ASP A 17 -4.68 3.59 -5.37
CA ASP A 17 -3.41 4.26 -5.10
C ASP A 17 -3.61 5.50 -4.23
N LYS A 18 -4.60 6.33 -4.56
CA LYS A 18 -4.95 7.52 -3.78
C LYS A 18 -5.33 7.16 -2.35
N TRP A 19 -6.03 6.03 -2.16
CA TRP A 19 -6.38 5.54 -0.82
C TRP A 19 -5.13 5.25 0.03
N ILE A 20 -4.19 4.44 -0.47
CA ILE A 20 -2.99 4.11 0.31
C ILE A 20 -2.03 5.30 0.48
N LEU A 21 -2.07 6.28 -0.43
CA LEU A 21 -1.34 7.53 -0.27
C LEU A 21 -1.95 8.42 0.82
N SER A 22 -3.28 8.41 0.97
CA SER A 22 -3.99 9.05 2.10
C SER A 22 -3.63 8.37 3.44
N GLU A 23 -3.63 7.04 3.41
CA GLU A 23 -2.79 6.13 4.21
C GLU A 23 -1.50 6.70 4.80
N LEU A 24 -0.54 6.81 3.87
CA LEU A 24 0.83 7.20 4.10
C LEU A 24 0.92 8.62 4.67
N ASP A 25 0.08 9.55 4.20
CA ASP A 25 0.06 10.95 4.65
C ASP A 25 -0.25 11.06 6.16
N ARG A 26 -1.19 10.24 6.65
CA ARG A 26 -1.47 10.12 8.08
C ARG A 26 -0.25 9.62 8.84
N VAL A 27 0.41 8.57 8.34
CA VAL A 27 1.60 7.98 8.99
C VAL A 27 2.75 8.99 9.03
N VAL A 28 2.98 9.75 7.95
CA VAL A 28 3.97 10.82 7.91
C VAL A 28 3.67 11.87 8.99
N THR A 29 2.40 12.29 9.11
CA THR A 29 1.96 13.26 10.12
C THR A 29 2.19 12.75 11.56
N GLU A 30 1.80 11.50 11.84
CA GLU A 30 2.01 10.88 13.15
C GLU A 30 3.50 10.74 13.50
N CYS A 31 4.32 10.35 12.52
CA CYS A 31 5.76 10.23 12.71
C CYS A 31 6.40 11.59 13.00
N GLN A 32 6.02 12.63 12.24
CA GLN A 32 6.52 13.99 12.49
C GLN A 32 6.20 14.48 13.89
N LYS A 33 4.96 14.25 14.35
CA LYS A 33 4.57 14.58 15.73
C LYS A 33 5.43 13.83 16.75
N GLY A 34 5.54 12.52 16.61
CA GLY A 34 6.35 11.69 17.52
C GLY A 34 7.81 12.11 17.57
N PHE A 35 8.44 12.38 16.42
CA PHE A 35 9.81 12.88 16.37
C PHE A 35 9.96 14.26 17.01
N SER A 36 9.01 15.17 16.81
CA SER A 36 9.04 16.51 17.42
C SER A 36 8.91 16.49 18.94
N GLU A 37 8.28 15.45 19.48
CA GLU A 37 8.09 15.23 20.92
C GLU A 37 9.15 14.31 21.52
N TYR A 38 10.19 13.93 20.75
CA TYR A 38 11.20 12.92 21.12
C TYR A 38 10.63 11.56 21.52
N ASN A 39 9.40 11.26 21.10
CA ASN A 39 8.71 10.02 21.38
C ASN A 39 8.80 9.06 20.18
N PHE A 40 9.90 8.32 20.12
CA PHE A 40 10.18 7.36 19.03
C PHE A 40 9.26 6.13 19.04
N PHE A 41 8.51 5.89 20.12
CA PHE A 41 7.51 4.82 20.17
C PHE A 41 6.36 5.09 19.20
N VAL A 42 5.90 6.35 19.10
CA VAL A 42 4.79 6.72 18.21
C VAL A 42 5.11 6.42 16.73
N PRO A 43 6.23 6.90 16.15
CA PRO A 43 6.62 6.55 14.79
C PRO A 43 6.85 5.04 14.60
N ALA A 44 7.50 4.36 15.56
CA ALA A 44 7.78 2.93 15.44
C ALA A 44 6.49 2.10 15.30
N ILE A 45 5.47 2.40 16.11
CA ILE A 45 4.17 1.73 16.03
C ILE A 45 3.43 2.13 14.75
N ALA A 46 3.35 3.42 14.43
CA ALA A 46 2.64 3.88 13.24
C ALA A 46 3.20 3.26 11.95
N ILE A 47 4.52 3.24 11.80
CA ILE A 47 5.20 2.63 10.65
C ILE A 47 4.93 1.13 10.60
N ARG A 48 5.05 0.42 11.73
CA ARG A 48 4.81 -1.05 11.78
C ARG A 48 3.39 -1.39 11.38
N GLU A 49 2.40 -0.75 12.02
CA GLU A 49 0.99 -1.02 11.78
C GLU A 49 0.61 -0.75 10.33
N PHE A 50 1.02 0.41 9.80
CA PHE A 50 0.77 0.73 8.40
C PHE A 50 1.45 -0.25 7.44
N THR A 51 2.73 -0.56 7.66
CA THR A 51 3.50 -1.40 6.73
C THR A 51 2.94 -2.82 6.70
N TRP A 52 2.68 -3.42 7.87
CA TRP A 52 2.29 -4.82 7.97
C TRP A 52 0.80 -5.04 7.79
N ASN A 53 -0.03 -4.28 8.52
CA ASN A 53 -1.46 -4.54 8.61
C ASN A 53 -2.26 -3.87 7.48
N LEU A 54 -1.72 -2.84 6.83
CA LEU A 54 -2.43 -2.14 5.76
C LEU A 54 -1.76 -2.28 4.40
N PHE A 55 -0.51 -1.82 4.28
CA PHE A 55 0.20 -1.80 3.00
C PHE A 55 0.47 -3.20 2.48
N ALA A 56 1.08 -4.08 3.28
CA ALA A 56 1.39 -5.44 2.86
C ALA A 56 0.16 -6.35 2.80
N ALA A 57 -0.70 -6.31 3.83
CA ALA A 57 -1.86 -7.20 3.91
C ALA A 57 -2.95 -6.88 2.88
N HIS A 58 -3.15 -5.59 2.54
CA HIS A 58 -4.26 -5.16 1.69
C HIS A 58 -3.76 -4.53 0.39
N TYR A 59 -3.06 -3.41 0.44
CA TYR A 59 -2.74 -2.66 -0.78
C TYR A 59 -1.90 -3.48 -1.78
N ILE A 60 -0.80 -4.12 -1.32
CA ILE A 60 0.05 -4.94 -2.19
C ILE A 60 -0.75 -6.07 -2.86
N GLU A 61 -1.64 -6.73 -2.12
CA GLU A 61 -2.44 -7.82 -2.68
C GLU A 61 -3.52 -7.31 -3.64
N MET A 62 -4.12 -6.13 -3.38
CA MET A 62 -5.06 -5.47 -4.29
C MET A 62 -4.39 -5.14 -5.63
N VAL A 63 -3.21 -4.51 -5.62
CA VAL A 63 -2.58 -4.03 -6.86
C VAL A 63 -1.72 -5.07 -7.57
N LYS A 64 -1.66 -6.31 -7.08
CA LYS A 64 -0.74 -7.34 -7.58
C LYS A 64 -0.95 -7.67 -9.04
N ALA A 65 -2.20 -7.94 -9.44
CA ALA A 65 -2.56 -8.19 -10.84
C ALA A 65 -2.26 -6.96 -11.72
N ARG A 66 -2.56 -5.76 -11.21
CA ARG A 66 -2.25 -4.50 -11.90
C ARG A 66 -0.76 -4.28 -12.12
N ALA A 67 0.06 -4.54 -11.11
CA ALA A 67 1.52 -4.42 -11.21
C ALA A 67 2.09 -5.44 -12.23
N TYR A 68 1.49 -6.62 -12.36
CA TYR A 68 1.83 -7.58 -13.41
C TYR A 68 1.28 -7.22 -14.81
N GLY A 69 0.36 -6.26 -14.91
CA GLY A 69 -0.30 -5.87 -16.16
C GLY A 69 -1.43 -6.82 -16.57
N GLU A 70 -1.97 -7.60 -15.64
CA GLU A 70 -3.00 -8.60 -15.91
C GLU A 70 -4.39 -7.96 -16.04
N GLY A 71 -4.77 -7.55 -17.26
CA GLY A 71 -6.07 -6.91 -17.52
C GLY A 71 -6.11 -5.40 -17.24
N PHE A 72 -4.94 -4.75 -17.22
CA PHE A 72 -4.77 -3.32 -16.99
C PHE A 72 -3.96 -2.68 -18.11
N THR A 73 -4.12 -1.38 -18.32
CA THR A 73 -3.28 -0.63 -19.27
C THR A 73 -1.87 -0.42 -18.69
N ASP A 74 -0.91 -0.06 -19.55
CA ASP A 74 0.45 0.25 -19.10
C ASP A 74 0.47 1.46 -18.16
N GLU A 75 -0.42 2.44 -18.35
CA GLU A 75 -0.57 3.59 -17.46
C GLU A 75 -1.02 3.17 -16.05
N GLU A 76 -1.99 2.27 -15.97
CA GLU A 76 -2.50 1.75 -14.69
C GLU A 76 -1.48 0.88 -13.96
N LYS A 77 -0.74 0.07 -14.71
CA LYS A 77 0.41 -0.67 -14.19
C LYS A 77 1.47 0.28 -13.63
N ASN A 78 1.82 1.32 -14.38
CA ASN A 78 2.77 2.34 -13.95
C ASN A 78 2.28 3.10 -12.71
N ALA A 79 0.96 3.34 -12.58
CA ALA A 79 0.36 3.92 -11.38
C ALA A 79 0.57 3.06 -10.12
N ALA A 80 0.37 1.74 -10.23
CA ALA A 80 0.66 0.81 -9.13
C ALA A 80 2.15 0.79 -8.78
N VAL A 81 3.02 0.67 -9.78
CA VAL A 81 4.48 0.61 -9.58
C VAL A 81 5.02 1.90 -8.96
N TYR A 82 4.57 3.06 -9.45
CA TYR A 82 4.88 4.37 -8.87
C TYR A 82 4.50 4.39 -7.37
N THR A 83 3.27 4.00 -7.05
CA THR A 83 2.75 4.08 -5.69
C THR A 83 3.43 3.09 -4.75
N LEU A 84 3.73 1.87 -5.19
CA LEU A 84 4.50 0.88 -4.43
C LEU A 84 5.88 1.41 -4.05
N HIS A 85 6.61 2.02 -4.99
CA HIS A 85 7.92 2.61 -4.74
C HIS A 85 7.83 3.87 -3.87
N LYS A 86 6.83 4.72 -4.09
CA LYS A 86 6.58 5.92 -3.27
C LYS A 86 6.32 5.56 -1.80
N VAL A 87 5.48 4.56 -1.55
CA VAL A 87 5.17 4.09 -0.19
C VAL A 87 6.41 3.47 0.46
N LEU A 88 7.09 2.55 -0.23
CA LEU A 88 8.29 1.89 0.33
C LEU A 88 9.41 2.88 0.64
N SER A 89 9.77 3.74 -0.31
CA SER A 89 10.81 4.76 -0.10
C SER A 89 10.47 5.69 1.08
N THR A 90 9.21 6.08 1.24
CA THR A 90 8.77 6.92 2.37
C THR A 90 8.86 6.17 3.69
N ILE A 91 8.44 4.89 3.76
CA ILE A 91 8.59 4.04 4.94
C ILE A 91 10.07 3.95 5.34
N LEU A 92 10.98 3.71 4.39
CA LEU A 92 12.41 3.60 4.68
C LEU A 92 12.97 4.89 5.28
N VAL A 93 12.62 6.06 4.73
CA VAL A 93 13.10 7.36 5.26
C VAL A 93 12.52 7.62 6.65
N LEU A 94 11.24 7.32 6.88
CA LEU A 94 10.62 7.44 8.21
C LEU A 94 11.25 6.51 9.25
N LEU A 95 11.61 5.29 8.85
CA LEU A 95 12.18 4.27 9.73
C LEU A 95 13.68 4.48 9.98
N ALA A 96 14.39 5.25 9.14
CA ALA A 96 15.84 5.41 9.22
C ALA A 96 16.37 5.93 10.57
N PRO A 97 15.71 6.85 11.29
CA PRO A 97 16.14 7.25 12.64
C PRO A 97 16.04 6.12 13.69
N ILE A 98 15.28 5.06 13.41
CA ILE A 98 14.99 3.96 14.33
C ILE A 98 15.81 2.71 13.97
N SER A 99 15.95 2.41 12.68
CA SER A 99 16.63 1.21 12.17
C SER A 99 17.62 1.54 11.05
N PRO A 100 18.67 2.34 11.33
CA PRO A 100 19.49 3.02 10.32
C PRO A 100 20.15 2.07 9.31
N PHE A 101 20.80 1.00 9.79
CA PHE A 101 21.58 0.11 8.92
C PHE A 101 20.71 -0.65 7.91
N SER A 102 19.57 -1.21 8.36
CA SER A 102 18.68 -1.95 7.47
C SER A 102 18.01 -1.04 6.45
N THR A 103 17.59 0.16 6.85
CA THR A 103 17.00 1.12 5.92
C THR A 103 18.00 1.65 4.92
N ASP A 104 19.25 1.89 5.34
CA ASP A 104 20.30 2.38 4.46
C ASP A 104 20.72 1.33 3.42
N TYR A 105 20.86 0.06 3.85
CA TYR A 105 21.14 -1.04 2.94
C TYR A 105 20.03 -1.19 1.87
N LEU A 106 18.77 -1.23 2.29
CA LEU A 106 17.63 -1.35 1.36
C LEU A 106 17.54 -0.13 0.42
N TRP A 107 17.81 1.07 0.93
CA TRP A 107 17.85 2.28 0.12
C TRP A 107 18.94 2.24 -0.95
N GLN A 108 20.14 1.77 -0.58
CA GLN A 108 21.27 1.67 -1.50
C GLN A 108 21.10 0.61 -2.58
N GLU A 109 20.34 -0.43 -2.26
CA GLU A 109 19.97 -1.47 -3.22
C GLU A 109 18.90 -0.99 -4.19
N LEU A 110 17.90 -0.25 -3.70
CA LEU A 110 16.69 0.06 -4.48
C LEU A 110 16.68 1.43 -5.15
N TYR A 111 17.21 2.48 -4.50
CA TYR A 111 16.90 3.87 -4.85
C TYR A 111 18.12 4.73 -5.19
N SER A 112 19.23 4.63 -4.45
CA SER A 112 20.39 5.48 -4.68
C SER A 112 21.65 4.93 -4.05
N LYS A 113 22.81 5.05 -4.70
CA LYS A 113 24.10 4.69 -4.09
C LYS A 113 24.55 5.62 -2.96
N GLU A 114 23.84 6.74 -2.74
CA GLU A 114 24.05 7.56 -1.56
C GLU A 114 23.23 7.09 -0.36
N THR A 115 23.77 7.31 0.84
CA THR A 115 23.10 6.95 2.09
C THR A 115 21.72 7.63 2.24
N ILE A 116 20.76 6.88 2.79
CA ILE A 116 19.43 7.39 3.13
C ILE A 116 19.49 8.52 4.15
N HIS A 117 20.55 8.58 4.97
CA HIS A 117 20.71 9.59 6.03
C HIS A 117 20.95 11.01 5.50
N LYS A 118 21.15 11.19 4.20
CA LYS A 118 21.17 12.50 3.53
C LYS A 118 19.78 12.96 3.06
N GLN A 119 18.79 12.07 3.08
CA GLN A 119 17.45 12.39 2.60
C GLN A 119 16.74 13.32 3.57
N ARG A 120 15.87 14.17 3.03
CA ARG A 120 14.98 14.99 3.86
C ARG A 120 13.88 14.10 4.41
N HIS A 121 13.52 14.32 5.67
CA HIS A 121 12.31 13.73 6.23
C HIS A 121 11.09 14.10 5.36
N PRO A 122 10.20 13.13 5.08
CA PRO A 122 9.00 13.40 4.30
C PRO A 122 8.10 14.38 5.04
N LYS A 123 7.32 15.14 4.26
CA LYS A 123 6.30 16.04 4.75
C LYS A 123 4.93 15.58 4.25
N PRO A 124 3.84 15.84 5.00
CA PRO A 124 2.51 15.58 4.51
C PRO A 124 2.28 16.31 3.19
N GLU A 125 1.79 15.57 2.21
CA GLU A 125 1.41 16.07 0.90
C GLU A 125 -0.03 16.57 0.87
N ASN A 126 -0.80 16.35 1.95
CA ASN A 126 -2.20 16.77 2.11
C ASN A 126 -3.06 16.31 0.93
N VAL A 127 -2.88 15.03 0.55
CA VAL A 127 -3.68 14.40 -0.50
C VAL A 127 -5.15 14.31 -0.08
N GLN A 128 -6.03 14.04 -1.04
CA GLN A 128 -7.44 13.83 -0.78
C GLN A 128 -7.65 12.80 0.35
N ASP A 129 -8.52 13.12 1.31
CA ASP A 129 -8.84 12.18 2.38
C ASP A 129 -9.67 11.00 1.85
N MET A 130 -9.11 9.81 1.99
CA MET A 130 -9.71 8.54 1.60
C MET A 130 -9.72 7.52 2.74
N LYS A 131 -9.32 7.92 3.94
CA LYS A 131 -9.17 7.04 5.11
C LYS A 131 -10.48 6.40 5.56
N GLN A 132 -11.62 7.00 5.19
CA GLN A 132 -12.94 6.43 5.42
C GLN A 132 -13.12 5.04 4.79
N PHE A 133 -12.37 4.70 3.74
CA PHE A 133 -12.46 3.40 3.08
C PHE A 133 -11.61 2.31 3.75
N THR A 134 -10.69 2.67 4.64
CA THR A 134 -9.72 1.72 5.22
C THR A 134 -10.42 0.59 5.94
N LYS A 135 -11.28 0.91 6.90
CA LYS A 135 -12.03 -0.09 7.66
C LYS A 135 -12.91 -0.96 6.75
N GLU A 136 -13.55 -0.36 5.77
CA GLU A 136 -14.45 -1.06 4.87
C GLU A 136 -13.71 -2.03 3.93
N ILE A 137 -12.54 -1.64 3.43
CA ILE A 137 -11.66 -2.50 2.63
C ILE A 137 -11.13 -3.66 3.48
N GLU A 138 -10.68 -3.40 4.71
CA GLU A 138 -10.20 -4.43 5.63
C GLU A 138 -11.29 -5.46 5.96
N GLU A 139 -12.50 -4.97 6.28
CA GLU A 139 -13.67 -5.80 6.58
C GLU A 139 -14.11 -6.62 5.38
N PHE A 140 -14.16 -6.02 4.18
CA PHE A 140 -14.51 -6.73 2.95
C PHE A 140 -13.49 -7.81 2.61
N ASN A 141 -12.19 -7.49 2.64
CA ASN A 141 -11.12 -8.46 2.38
C ASN A 141 -11.16 -9.61 3.37
N SER A 142 -11.31 -9.31 4.66
CA SER A 142 -11.43 -10.31 5.72
C SER A 142 -12.66 -11.20 5.54
N LYS A 143 -13.81 -10.62 5.17
CA LYS A 143 -15.04 -11.36 4.86
C LYS A 143 -14.80 -12.35 3.72
N VAL A 144 -14.22 -11.89 2.60
CA VAL A 144 -13.94 -12.75 1.44
C VAL A 144 -12.99 -13.90 1.80
N TRP A 145 -11.90 -13.62 2.52
CA TRP A 145 -10.94 -14.65 2.93
C TRP A 145 -11.55 -15.67 3.88
N ASN A 146 -12.34 -15.22 4.86
CA ASN A 146 -13.06 -16.11 5.78
C ASN A 146 -14.11 -16.96 5.05
N GLU A 147 -14.80 -16.39 4.07
CA GLU A 147 -15.78 -17.11 3.27
C GLU A 147 -15.11 -18.21 2.42
N LYS A 148 -13.99 -17.89 1.75
CA LYS A 148 -13.20 -18.90 1.04
C LYS A 148 -12.75 -20.03 1.97
N LYS A 149 -12.18 -19.68 3.13
CA LYS A 149 -11.75 -20.65 4.14
C LYS A 149 -12.90 -21.54 4.61
N SER A 150 -14.08 -20.97 4.85
CA SER A 150 -15.28 -21.72 5.28
C SER A 150 -15.77 -22.71 4.21
N LYS A 151 -15.55 -22.41 2.94
CA LYS A 151 -15.88 -23.27 1.79
C LYS A 151 -14.75 -24.24 1.42
N GLY A 152 -13.65 -24.29 2.19
CA GLY A 152 -12.48 -25.11 1.88
C GLY A 152 -11.70 -24.65 0.64
N LEU A 153 -11.93 -23.41 0.19
CA LEU A 153 -11.27 -22.81 -0.96
C LEU A 153 -9.95 -22.16 -0.55
N SER A 154 -8.96 -22.25 -1.43
CA SER A 154 -7.73 -21.45 -1.34
C SER A 154 -8.00 -19.99 -1.70
N LEU A 155 -7.10 -19.08 -1.30
CA LEU A 155 -7.21 -17.66 -1.67
C LEU A 155 -7.19 -17.42 -3.18
N LYS A 156 -6.62 -18.36 -3.95
CA LYS A 156 -6.53 -18.30 -5.41
C LYS A 156 -7.75 -18.88 -6.12
N ASP A 157 -8.70 -19.48 -5.42
CA ASP A 157 -9.89 -20.03 -6.05
C ASP A 157 -10.94 -18.93 -6.27
N PRO A 158 -11.77 -19.03 -7.33
CA PRO A 158 -12.84 -18.07 -7.58
C PRO A 158 -13.90 -18.06 -6.46
N ILE A 159 -14.57 -16.93 -6.29
CA ILE A 159 -15.70 -16.79 -5.36
C ILE A 159 -16.79 -15.89 -5.96
N ALA A 160 -18.05 -16.27 -5.79
CA ALA A 160 -19.18 -15.41 -6.12
C ALA A 160 -19.56 -14.58 -4.89
N ILE A 161 -19.19 -13.30 -4.90
CA ILE A 161 -19.51 -12.33 -3.83
C ILE A 161 -19.69 -10.95 -4.43
N GLU A 162 -20.71 -10.22 -3.96
CA GLU A 162 -20.96 -8.85 -4.41
C GLU A 162 -20.04 -7.85 -3.68
N ILE A 163 -19.47 -6.92 -4.45
CA ILE A 163 -18.70 -5.80 -3.91
C ILE A 163 -19.69 -4.71 -3.45
N PRO A 164 -19.61 -4.24 -2.19
CA PRO A 164 -20.45 -3.15 -1.69
C PRO A 164 -20.39 -1.90 -2.58
N GLU A 165 -21.50 -1.14 -2.67
CA GLU A 165 -21.61 0.07 -3.52
C GLU A 165 -20.48 1.07 -3.25
N SER A 166 -20.20 1.31 -1.98
CA SER A 166 -19.11 2.15 -1.45
C SER A 166 -17.71 1.75 -1.93
N LEU A 167 -17.50 0.46 -2.22
CA LEU A 167 -16.24 -0.09 -2.68
C LEU A 167 -16.16 -0.29 -4.20
N LYS A 168 -17.21 0.05 -4.97
CA LYS A 168 -17.21 -0.14 -6.43
C LYS A 168 -16.07 0.60 -7.14
N GLN A 169 -15.63 1.74 -6.61
CA GLN A 169 -14.49 2.48 -7.15
C GLN A 169 -13.14 1.73 -7.04
N PHE A 170 -13.06 0.69 -6.21
CA PHE A 170 -11.90 -0.21 -6.06
C PHE A 170 -12.09 -1.55 -6.79
N ALA A 171 -13.24 -1.74 -7.46
CA ALA A 171 -13.60 -3.03 -8.05
C ALA A 171 -12.56 -3.56 -9.04
N LYS A 172 -11.89 -2.67 -9.79
CA LYS A 172 -10.89 -3.07 -10.77
C LYS A 172 -9.72 -3.85 -10.14
N ASP A 173 -9.36 -3.56 -8.89
CA ASP A 173 -8.33 -4.29 -8.15
C ASP A 173 -8.90 -5.40 -7.26
N LEU A 174 -10.08 -5.18 -6.66
CA LEU A 174 -10.74 -6.18 -5.79
C LEU A 174 -11.16 -7.45 -6.56
N ILE A 175 -11.66 -7.30 -7.79
CA ILE A 175 -12.08 -8.43 -8.63
C ILE A 175 -10.91 -9.38 -8.90
N PRO A 176 -9.76 -8.95 -9.46
CA PRO A 176 -8.65 -9.86 -9.71
C PRO A 176 -7.99 -10.36 -8.42
N MET A 177 -7.87 -9.53 -7.37
CA MET A 177 -7.33 -9.94 -6.06
C MET A 177 -8.09 -11.15 -5.50
N HIS A 178 -9.42 -11.09 -5.51
CA HIS A 178 -10.27 -12.13 -4.93
C HIS A 178 -10.79 -13.14 -5.94
N LYS A 179 -10.49 -12.98 -7.23
CA LYS A 179 -11.10 -13.75 -8.33
C LYS A 179 -12.62 -13.79 -8.24
N ILE A 180 -13.22 -12.61 -8.09
CA ILE A 180 -14.67 -12.46 -7.98
C ILE A 180 -15.30 -12.80 -9.32
N GLN A 181 -16.27 -13.70 -9.30
CA GLN A 181 -17.12 -13.98 -10.46
C GLN A 181 -18.43 -13.22 -10.28
N ASN A 182 -18.85 -12.50 -11.32
CA ASN A 182 -20.17 -11.88 -11.34
C ASN A 182 -21.22 -13.00 -11.21
N GLN A 183 -22.24 -12.76 -10.38
CA GLN A 183 -23.46 -13.54 -10.45
C GLN A 183 -24.22 -12.99 -11.66
N ASP A 184 -24.30 -13.79 -12.73
CA ASP A 184 -25.19 -13.53 -13.87
C ASP A 184 -26.66 -13.48 -13.41
#